data_AF-A0A6P0M1G3-F1
#
_entry.id   AF-A0A6P0M1G3-F1
#
_cell.length_a   1.000
_cell.length_b   1.000
_cell.length_c   1.000
_cell.angle_alpha   90.00
_cell.angle_beta   90.00
_cell.angle_gamma   90.00
#
_symmetry.space_group_name_H-M   'P 1'
#
loop_
_entity.id
_entity.type
_entity.pdbx_description
1 polymer ?
#
loop_
_entity_poly.entity_id
_entity_poly.type
_entity_poly.pdbx_seq_one_letter_code
_entity_poly.pdbx_strand_id
1 'polypeptide(L)'
;MAIPLLGYAPVTQNARIDGYEIPGEEQPRIYSTENLLSPGDMDALIEAGYRQIFFHAFASDREPFLESQLRFGQITVRDFIRGLLLSETFKTSFYDKNSNYRVVEQCVQRVLGRDIYGEREKLAWAVIIATKGIQGFVDQLLDSEEYMENFGYNTVPYQRRRVLPGRPQGETPFNIKSP
;
A
#
# COMPACT_ATOMS: atom_id res chain seq x y z
N MET A 1 -2.66 18.46 21.91
CA MET A 1 -3.88 17.61 21.94
C MET A 1 -3.93 16.87 20.60
N ALA A 2 -3.88 15.54 20.58
CA ALA A 2 -3.94 14.80 19.31
C ALA A 2 -5.37 14.85 18.77
N ILE A 3 -5.58 15.46 17.61
CA ILE A 3 -6.89 15.47 16.95
C ILE A 3 -7.14 14.04 16.45
N PRO A 4 -8.24 13.38 16.87
CA PRO A 4 -8.59 12.05 16.37
C PRO A 4 -8.96 12.13 14.89
N LEU A 5 -8.82 11.00 14.17
CA LEU A 5 -9.27 10.90 12.79
C LEU A 5 -10.79 11.20 12.72
N LEU A 6 -11.18 12.09 11.81
CA LEU A 6 -12.59 12.44 11.64
C LEU A 6 -13.36 11.21 11.13
N GLY A 7 -14.50 10.91 11.75
CA GLY A 7 -15.35 9.80 11.30
C GLY A 7 -15.89 10.02 9.89
N TYR A 8 -15.88 8.96 9.08
CA TYR A 8 -16.48 8.91 7.75
C TYR A 8 -17.28 7.62 7.57
N ALA A 9 -18.33 7.68 6.75
CA ALA A 9 -19.16 6.52 6.47
C ALA A 9 -18.51 5.63 5.40
N PRO A 10 -18.40 4.31 5.62
CA PRO A 10 -17.86 3.41 4.61
C PRO A 10 -18.88 3.16 3.50
N VAL A 11 -18.39 2.89 2.29
CA VAL A 11 -19.22 2.55 1.12
C VAL A 11 -19.14 1.05 0.83
N THR A 12 -20.09 0.53 0.07
CA THR A 12 -20.07 -0.85 -0.43
C THR A 12 -18.87 -1.04 -1.37
N GLN A 13 -17.98 -1.96 -1.02
CA GLN A 13 -16.81 -2.34 -1.81
C GLN A 13 -16.60 -3.85 -1.71
N ASN A 14 -16.06 -4.46 -2.77
CA ASN A 14 -15.84 -5.93 -2.82
C ASN A 14 -14.96 -6.42 -1.66
N ALA A 15 -13.95 -5.62 -1.29
CA ALA A 15 -12.99 -5.94 -0.23
C ALA A 15 -13.60 -6.05 1.19
N ARG A 16 -14.86 -5.61 1.39
CA ARG A 16 -15.52 -5.61 2.70
C ARG A 16 -16.34 -6.86 3.02
N ILE A 17 -16.60 -7.69 2.02
CA ILE A 17 -17.39 -8.91 2.16
C ILE A 17 -16.42 -10.08 2.26
N ASP A 18 -16.80 -11.25 2.74
CA ASP A 18 -15.96 -12.45 2.62
C ASP A 18 -16.07 -13.10 1.24
N GLY A 19 -14.98 -13.69 0.77
CA GLY A 19 -14.88 -14.32 -0.54
C GLY A 19 -14.83 -15.82 -0.32
N TYR A 20 -15.81 -16.55 -0.83
CA TYR A 20 -15.88 -18.01 -0.73
C TYR A 20 -15.32 -18.71 -1.98
N GLU A 21 -14.46 -18.01 -2.71
CA GLU A 21 -13.92 -18.43 -4.00
C GLU A 21 -12.67 -19.29 -3.86
N ILE A 22 -12.50 -20.24 -4.79
CA ILE A 22 -11.30 -21.06 -4.90
C ILE A 22 -10.23 -20.23 -5.61
N PRO A 23 -9.00 -20.15 -5.09
CA PRO A 23 -7.92 -19.42 -5.74
C PRO A 23 -7.70 -19.86 -7.20
N GLY A 24 -7.59 -18.89 -8.10
CA GLY A 24 -7.33 -19.08 -9.53
C GLY A 24 -6.28 -18.10 -10.05
N GLU A 25 -6.01 -18.13 -11.36
CA GLU A 25 -4.94 -17.33 -11.99
C GLU A 25 -5.15 -15.80 -11.91
N GLU A 26 -6.40 -15.37 -11.75
CA GLU A 26 -6.77 -13.94 -11.65
C GLU A 26 -6.48 -13.32 -10.27
N GLN A 27 -6.13 -14.12 -9.27
CA GLN A 27 -5.80 -13.62 -7.94
C GLN A 27 -4.38 -13.01 -7.90
N PRO A 28 -4.18 -11.93 -7.12
CA PRO A 28 -2.87 -11.33 -6.98
C PRO A 28 -1.90 -12.33 -6.33
N ARG A 29 -0.68 -12.42 -6.88
CA ARG A 29 0.40 -13.19 -6.27
C ARG A 29 0.80 -12.55 -4.95
N ILE A 30 0.69 -13.32 -3.87
CA ILE A 30 1.06 -12.88 -2.52
C ILE A 30 2.58 -13.04 -2.35
N TYR A 31 3.25 -11.95 -1.98
CA TYR A 31 4.66 -11.96 -1.61
C TYR A 31 4.75 -11.75 -0.10
N SER A 32 5.25 -12.76 0.61
CA SER A 32 5.42 -12.73 2.06
C SER A 32 6.76 -13.32 2.45
N THR A 33 7.40 -12.75 3.48
CA THR A 33 8.65 -13.27 4.04
C THR A 33 8.50 -14.66 4.66
N GLU A 34 7.28 -15.04 5.05
CA GLU A 34 6.97 -16.34 5.64
C GLU A 34 7.04 -17.50 4.62
N ASN A 35 6.94 -17.19 3.33
CA ASN A 35 6.92 -18.19 2.25
C ASN A 35 8.14 -18.07 1.31
N LEU A 36 9.26 -17.54 1.81
CA LEU A 36 10.50 -17.42 1.05
C LEU A 36 11.25 -18.76 1.07
N LEU A 37 11.29 -19.43 -0.09
CA LEU A 37 11.94 -20.74 -0.26
C LEU A 37 13.36 -20.59 -0.80
N SER A 38 13.70 -19.44 -1.39
CA SER A 38 15.00 -19.17 -1.99
C SER A 38 15.41 -17.69 -1.89
N PRO A 39 16.71 -17.37 -2.05
CA PRO A 39 17.17 -15.97 -2.14
C PRO A 39 16.54 -15.20 -3.31
N GLY A 40 16.23 -15.87 -4.43
CA GLY A 40 15.55 -15.25 -5.56
C GLY A 40 14.11 -14.82 -5.24
N ASP A 41 13.45 -15.48 -4.29
CA ASP A 41 12.12 -15.08 -3.84
C ASP A 41 12.17 -13.76 -3.04
N MET A 42 13.27 -13.51 -2.33
CA MET A 42 13.49 -12.24 -1.63
C MET A 42 13.66 -11.09 -2.62
N ASP A 43 14.42 -11.30 -3.70
CA ASP A 43 14.54 -10.31 -4.79
C ASP A 43 13.18 -10.00 -5.42
N ALA A 44 12.38 -11.04 -5.66
CA ALA A 44 11.03 -10.89 -6.21
C ALA A 44 10.08 -10.16 -5.25
N LEU A 45 10.21 -10.38 -3.94
CA LEU A 45 9.45 -9.66 -2.92
C LEU A 45 9.83 -8.18 -2.88
N ILE A 46 11.13 -7.87 -2.90
CA ILE A 46 11.65 -6.49 -2.95
C ILE A 46 11.12 -5.77 -4.20
N GLU A 47 11.23 -6.41 -5.36
CA GLU A 47 10.71 -5.86 -6.62
C GLU A 47 9.19 -5.65 -6.57
N ALA A 48 8.45 -6.59 -5.96
CA ALA A 48 7.01 -6.43 -5.76
C ALA A 48 6.68 -5.22 -4.87
N GLY A 49 7.47 -4.97 -3.83
CA GLY A 49 7.33 -3.79 -2.96
C GLY A 49 7.55 -2.48 -3.72
N TYR A 50 8.63 -2.37 -4.52
CA TYR A 50 8.86 -1.20 -5.37
C TYR A 50 7.75 -1.01 -6.40
N ARG A 51 7.32 -2.07 -7.06
CA ARG A 51 6.21 -2.02 -8.03
C ARG A 51 4.90 -1.59 -7.38
N GLN A 52 4.64 -2.00 -6.14
CA GLN A 52 3.43 -1.61 -5.43
C GLN A 52 3.44 -0.12 -5.06
N ILE A 53 4.58 0.41 -4.62
CA ILE A 53 4.67 1.80 -4.13
C ILE A 53 4.98 2.81 -5.23
N PHE A 54 5.87 2.49 -6.18
CA PHE A 54 6.30 3.41 -7.24
C PHE A 54 5.74 3.09 -8.62
N PHE A 55 5.00 1.98 -8.80
CA PHE A 55 4.64 1.38 -10.09
C PHE A 55 5.84 0.85 -10.89
N HIS A 56 6.86 1.69 -11.09
CA HIS A 56 8.14 1.32 -11.67
C HIS A 56 9.26 2.07 -10.96
N ALA A 57 10.32 1.37 -10.57
CA ALA A 57 11.49 1.98 -9.95
C ALA A 57 12.69 1.86 -10.89
N PHE A 58 13.33 2.98 -11.22
CA PHE A 58 14.60 2.94 -11.93
C PHE A 58 15.71 2.50 -10.99
N ALA A 59 16.86 2.10 -11.53
CA ALA A 59 18.01 1.70 -10.74
C ALA A 59 18.48 2.82 -9.78
N SER A 60 18.27 4.08 -10.14
CA SER A 60 18.57 5.26 -9.30
C SER A 60 17.61 5.44 -8.13
N ASP A 61 16.40 4.91 -8.23
CA ASP A 61 15.31 5.12 -7.27
C ASP A 61 15.31 4.09 -6.14
N ARG A 62 16.17 3.08 -6.28
CA ARG A 62 16.30 2.00 -5.31
C ARG A 62 17.07 2.44 -4.08
N GLU A 63 16.64 1.91 -2.95
CA GLU A 63 17.15 2.16 -1.61
C GLU A 63 17.96 0.94 -1.11
N PRO A 64 19.26 0.81 -1.47
CA PRO A 64 20.04 -0.39 -1.20
C PRO A 64 20.22 -0.68 0.30
N PHE A 65 20.19 0.36 1.13
CA PHE A 65 20.25 0.19 2.59
C PHE A 65 18.98 -0.46 3.14
N LEU A 66 17.80 -0.05 2.68
CA LEU A 66 16.52 -0.68 3.06
C LEU A 66 16.45 -2.12 2.57
N GLU A 67 16.88 -2.38 1.34
CA GLU A 67 16.95 -3.74 0.81
C GLU A 67 17.86 -4.64 1.65
N SER A 68 19.03 -4.14 2.05
CA SER A 68 19.99 -4.90 2.86
C SER A 68 19.44 -5.20 4.26
N GLN A 69 18.78 -4.23 4.90
CA GLN A 69 18.14 -4.41 6.19
C GLN A 69 17.03 -5.46 6.14
N LEU A 70 16.22 -5.45 5.07
CA LEU A 70 15.16 -6.44 4.88
C LEU A 70 15.73 -7.84 4.63
N ARG A 71 16.77 -7.96 3.79
CA ARG A 71 17.45 -9.25 3.52
C ARG A 71 18.02 -9.89 4.79
N PHE A 72 18.51 -9.07 5.72
CA PHE A 72 19.05 -9.55 6.98
C PHE A 72 17.98 -9.69 8.08
N GLY A 73 16.71 -9.38 7.79
CA GLY A 73 15.61 -9.46 8.75
C GLY A 73 15.69 -8.44 9.88
N GLN A 74 16.41 -7.32 9.70
CA GLN A 74 16.46 -6.24 10.69
C GLN A 74 15.17 -5.42 10.71
N ILE A 75 14.49 -5.37 9.56
CA ILE A 75 13.23 -4.67 9.37
C ILE A 75 12.20 -5.64 8.78
N THR A 76 10.92 -5.40 9.06
CA THR A 76 9.82 -6.18 8.50
C THR A 76 9.45 -5.68 7.09
N VAL A 77 8.58 -6.41 6.37
CA VAL A 77 8.05 -5.92 5.09
C VAL A 77 7.25 -4.64 5.28
N ARG A 78 6.49 -4.53 6.38
CA ARG A 78 5.80 -3.30 6.76
C ARG A 78 6.78 -2.12 6.90
N ASP A 79 7.91 -2.33 7.57
CA ASP A 79 8.93 -1.30 7.75
C ASP A 79 9.62 -0.94 6.43
N PHE A 80 9.82 -1.93 5.55
CA PHE A 80 10.29 -1.69 4.19
C PHE A 80 9.32 -0.79 3.40
N ILE A 81 8.03 -1.10 3.42
CA ILE A 81 6.98 -0.26 2.79
C ILE A 81 6.95 1.14 3.40
N ARG A 82 7.09 1.25 4.72
CA ARG A 82 7.23 2.54 5.42
C ARG A 82 8.43 3.32 4.91
N GLY A 83 9.59 2.67 4.78
CA GLY A 83 10.81 3.28 4.25
C GLY A 83 10.63 3.80 2.83
N LEU A 84 9.98 3.02 1.96
CA LEU A 84 9.68 3.44 0.59
C LEU A 84 8.74 4.66 0.52
N LEU A 85 7.71 4.73 1.37
CA LEU A 85 6.78 5.87 1.42
C LEU A 85 7.43 7.15 1.98
N LEU A 86 8.52 7.02 2.72
CA LEU A 86 9.25 8.14 3.31
C LEU A 86 10.55 8.47 2.57
N SER A 87 10.86 7.75 1.49
CA SER A 87 12.06 8.00 0.70
C SER A 87 11.99 9.32 -0.06
N GLU A 88 13.16 9.84 -0.42
CA GLU A 88 13.25 11.05 -1.25
C GLU A 88 12.59 10.83 -2.63
N THR A 89 12.71 9.63 -3.19
CA THR A 89 12.03 9.23 -4.44
C THR A 89 10.52 9.39 -4.33
N PHE A 90 9.90 8.89 -3.26
CA PHE A 90 8.45 9.02 -3.08
C PHE A 90 8.05 10.49 -2.94
N LYS A 91 8.82 11.23 -2.14
CA LYS A 91 8.55 12.63 -1.88
C LYS A 91 8.59 13.47 -3.17
N THR A 92 9.67 13.35 -3.93
CA THR A 92 9.89 14.13 -5.16
C THR A 92 8.99 13.68 -6.32
N SER A 93 8.66 12.39 -6.39
CA SER A 93 7.88 11.84 -7.51
C SER A 93 6.37 11.90 -7.30
N PHE A 94 5.90 11.74 -6.06
CA PHE A 94 4.48 11.71 -5.73
C PHE A 94 4.05 12.87 -4.85
N TYR A 95 4.66 13.03 -3.67
CA TYR A 95 4.17 13.97 -2.65
C TYR A 95 4.24 15.43 -3.11
N ASP A 96 5.39 15.89 -3.60
CA ASP A 96 5.63 17.30 -3.96
C ASP A 96 4.84 17.72 -5.22
N LYS A 97 4.39 16.76 -6.03
CA LYS A 97 3.66 17.00 -7.29
C LYS A 97 2.14 16.89 -7.14
N ASN A 98 1.65 16.58 -5.95
CA ASN A 98 0.23 16.31 -5.70
C ASN A 98 -0.29 17.11 -4.50
N SER A 99 -1.60 17.34 -4.48
CA SER A 99 -2.25 17.86 -3.27
C SER A 99 -2.35 16.79 -2.20
N ASN A 100 -2.46 17.19 -0.92
CA ASN A 100 -2.65 16.25 0.19
C ASN A 100 -3.83 15.28 -0.06
N TYR A 101 -4.92 15.75 -0.67
CA TYR A 101 -6.09 14.92 -0.98
C TYR A 101 -5.76 13.81 -1.98
N ARG A 102 -4.92 14.11 -2.99
CA ARG A 102 -4.52 13.16 -4.02
C ARG A 102 -3.47 12.18 -3.52
N VAL A 103 -2.54 12.64 -2.68
CA VAL A 103 -1.56 11.75 -2.03
C VAL A 103 -2.29 10.75 -1.12
N VAL A 104 -3.28 11.20 -0.34
CA VAL A 104 -4.11 10.30 0.47
C VAL A 104 -4.75 9.22 -0.38
N GLU A 105 -5.36 9.59 -1.52
CA GLU A 105 -5.96 8.64 -2.45
C GLU A 105 -4.98 7.57 -2.94
N GLN A 106 -3.82 8.01 -3.44
CA GLN A 106 -2.78 7.12 -3.93
C GLN A 106 -2.25 6.20 -2.81
N CYS A 107 -2.04 6.73 -1.60
CA CYS A 107 -1.57 5.95 -0.46
C CYS A 107 -2.61 4.92 0.01
N VAL A 108 -3.90 5.29 0.10
CA VAL A 108 -4.96 4.32 0.45
C VAL A 108 -5.01 3.19 -0.58
N GLN A 109 -4.94 3.52 -1.87
CA GLN A 109 -4.96 2.55 -2.95
C GLN A 109 -3.74 1.62 -2.95
N ARG A 110 -2.52 2.16 -2.74
CA ARG A 110 -1.27 1.39 -2.77
C ARG A 110 -1.00 0.63 -1.48
N VAL A 111 -1.34 1.19 -0.32
CA VAL A 111 -1.00 0.63 1.00
C VAL A 111 -2.13 -0.24 1.56
N LEU A 112 -3.39 0.22 1.48
CA LEU A 112 -4.54 -0.56 1.95
C LEU A 112 -5.14 -1.43 0.85
N GLY A 113 -4.68 -1.29 -0.40
CA GLY A 113 -5.09 -2.15 -1.50
C GLY A 113 -6.57 -2.02 -1.87
N ARG A 114 -7.24 -0.91 -1.51
CA ARG A 114 -8.65 -0.66 -1.80
C ARG A 114 -8.86 0.77 -2.30
N ASP A 115 -10.03 1.02 -2.85
CA ASP A 115 -10.40 2.39 -3.18
C ASP A 115 -10.88 3.17 -1.95
N ILE A 116 -10.90 4.49 -2.06
CA ILE A 116 -11.42 5.37 -1.02
C ILE A 116 -12.95 5.21 -0.93
N TYR A 117 -13.51 5.29 0.29
CA TYR A 117 -14.96 5.25 0.50
C TYR A 117 -15.66 6.52 0.01
N GLY A 118 -15.02 7.69 0.14
CA GLY A 118 -15.48 8.93 -0.49
C GLY A 118 -14.67 10.16 -0.09
N GLU A 119 -15.14 11.34 -0.49
CA GLU A 119 -14.46 12.62 -0.21
C GLU A 119 -14.18 12.85 1.27
N ARG A 120 -15.09 12.41 2.16
CA ARG A 120 -14.90 12.58 3.61
C ARG A 120 -13.68 11.83 4.15
N GLU A 121 -13.39 10.64 3.63
CA GLU A 121 -12.17 9.90 4.01
C GLU A 121 -10.92 10.64 3.54
N LYS A 122 -10.93 11.19 2.31
CA LYS A 122 -9.82 12.04 1.82
C LYS A 122 -9.56 13.23 2.73
N LEU A 123 -10.62 13.94 3.12
CA LEU A 123 -10.50 15.10 4.01
C LEU A 123 -9.97 14.69 5.40
N ALA A 124 -10.48 13.60 5.97
CA ALA A 124 -10.08 13.13 7.30
C ALA A 124 -8.57 12.83 7.36
N TRP A 125 -8.04 12.15 6.35
CA TRP A 125 -6.61 11.83 6.26
C TRP A 125 -5.75 13.02 5.84
N ALA A 126 -6.25 13.92 4.99
CA ALA A 126 -5.50 15.11 4.59
C ALA A 126 -5.21 16.05 5.76
N VAL A 127 -6.10 16.11 6.76
CA VAL A 127 -5.87 16.85 8.02
C VAL A 127 -4.71 16.25 8.82
N ILE A 128 -4.53 14.93 8.78
CA ILE A 128 -3.40 14.27 9.45
C ILE A 128 -2.09 14.68 8.78
N ILE A 129 -2.02 14.67 7.45
CA ILE A 129 -0.84 15.15 6.72
C ILE A 129 -0.54 16.61 7.10
N ALA A 130 -1.56 17.48 7.14
CA ALA A 130 -1.37 18.89 7.48
C ALA A 130 -0.91 19.13 8.93
N THR A 131 -1.27 18.25 9.87
CA THR A 131 -0.99 18.43 11.30
C THR A 131 0.25 17.67 11.78
N LYS A 132 0.55 16.50 11.21
CA LYS A 132 1.65 15.60 11.62
C LYS A 132 2.69 15.35 10.53
N GLY A 133 2.49 15.92 9.34
CA GLY A 133 3.33 15.67 8.17
C GLY A 133 3.08 14.30 7.54
N ILE A 134 3.80 14.03 6.44
CA ILE A 134 3.71 12.76 5.70
C ILE A 134 4.10 11.56 6.57
N GLN A 135 5.11 11.72 7.44
CA GLN A 135 5.56 10.66 8.34
C GLN A 135 4.45 10.22 9.29
N GLY A 136 3.81 11.16 9.99
CA GLY A 136 2.72 10.83 10.90
C GLY A 136 1.51 10.22 10.20
N PHE A 137 1.25 10.60 8.95
CA PHE A 137 0.22 9.97 8.12
C PHE A 137 0.55 8.51 7.77
N VAL A 138 1.76 8.25 7.26
CA VAL A 138 2.21 6.91 6.88
C VAL A 138 2.22 5.98 8.09
N ASP A 139 2.71 6.46 9.25
CA ASP A 139 2.73 5.69 10.49
C ASP A 139 1.30 5.28 10.88
N GLN A 140 0.36 6.23 10.92
CA GLN A 140 -1.04 5.96 11.26
C GLN A 140 -1.75 5.06 10.23
N LEU A 141 -1.41 5.16 8.95
CA LEU A 141 -2.00 4.32 7.91
C LEU A 141 -1.55 2.86 8.06
N LEU A 142 -0.26 2.65 8.33
CA LEU A 142 0.34 1.33 8.51
C LEU A 142 0.01 0.69 9.87
N ASP A 143 -0.28 1.49 10.90
CA ASP A 143 -0.74 1.02 12.21
C ASP A 143 -2.26 0.76 12.25
N SER A 144 -2.98 1.00 11.15
CA SER A 144 -4.43 0.75 11.10
C SER A 144 -4.74 -0.75 11.24
N GLU A 145 -5.83 -1.07 11.96
CA GLU A 145 -6.34 -2.43 12.07
C GLU A 145 -6.57 -3.06 10.69
N GLU A 146 -7.07 -2.26 9.74
CA GLU A 146 -7.26 -2.68 8.35
C GLU A 146 -5.96 -3.16 7.69
N TYR A 147 -4.85 -2.44 7.86
CA TYR A 147 -3.56 -2.88 7.32
C TYR A 147 -3.08 -4.17 8.02
N MET A 148 -3.18 -4.19 9.35
CA MET A 148 -2.70 -5.30 10.18
C MET A 148 -3.46 -6.61 9.92
N GLU A 149 -4.77 -6.56 9.77
CA GLU A 149 -5.61 -7.72 9.48
C GLU A 149 -5.38 -8.31 8.08
N ASN A 150 -5.03 -7.47 7.10
CA ASN A 150 -4.92 -7.90 5.70
C ASN A 150 -3.50 -8.29 5.28
N PHE A 151 -2.48 -7.58 5.76
CA PHE A 151 -1.09 -7.76 5.32
C PHE A 151 -0.14 -8.11 6.48
N GLY A 152 -0.44 -7.63 7.68
CA GLY A 152 0.42 -7.82 8.85
C GLY A 152 1.82 -7.20 8.64
N TYR A 153 2.83 -7.83 9.21
CA TYR A 153 4.22 -7.34 9.14
C TYR A 153 5.01 -7.87 7.95
N ASN A 154 4.58 -9.00 7.38
CA ASN A 154 5.39 -9.84 6.50
C ASN A 154 4.94 -9.85 5.04
N THR A 155 3.75 -9.32 4.73
CA THR A 155 3.17 -9.38 3.39
C THR A 155 3.27 -8.05 2.67
N VAL A 156 3.68 -8.06 1.41
CA VAL A 156 3.66 -6.87 0.54
C VAL A 156 2.20 -6.54 0.19
N PRO A 157 1.77 -5.28 0.31
CA PRO A 157 0.42 -4.87 -0.07
C PRO A 157 0.10 -5.17 -1.53
N TYR A 158 -1.16 -5.46 -1.81
CA TYR A 158 -1.66 -5.71 -3.17
C TYR A 158 -3.10 -5.21 -3.31
N GLN A 159 -3.55 -4.98 -4.55
CA GLN A 159 -4.93 -4.59 -4.82
C GLN A 159 -5.88 -5.74 -4.46
N ARG A 160 -6.67 -5.54 -3.42
CA ARG A 160 -7.63 -6.52 -2.89
C ARG A 160 -8.84 -6.60 -3.80
N ARG A 161 -9.24 -7.83 -4.15
CA ARG A 161 -10.50 -8.16 -4.84
C ARG A 161 -10.81 -7.32 -6.09
N ARG A 162 -9.80 -7.17 -6.95
CA ARG A 162 -9.93 -6.49 -8.24
C ARG A 162 -10.86 -7.26 -9.20
N VAL A 163 -10.69 -8.58 -9.28
CA VAL A 163 -11.43 -9.46 -10.19
C VAL A 163 -12.39 -10.28 -9.35
N LEU A 164 -13.68 -10.26 -9.71
CA LEU A 164 -14.69 -11.11 -9.09
C LEU A 164 -14.86 -12.38 -9.91
N PRO A 165 -15.11 -13.54 -9.27
CA PRO A 165 -15.43 -14.77 -9.98
C PRO A 165 -16.60 -14.58 -10.95
N GLY A 166 -16.46 -15.13 -12.15
CA GLY A 166 -17.49 -15.06 -13.19
C GLY A 166 -17.56 -13.72 -13.95
N ARG A 167 -16.71 -12.73 -13.63
CA ARG A 167 -16.53 -11.55 -14.48
C ARG A 167 -15.36 -11.75 -15.45
N PRO A 168 -15.52 -11.38 -16.74
CA PRO A 168 -14.44 -11.46 -17.72
C PRO A 168 -13.38 -10.37 -17.54
N GLN A 169 -13.71 -9.28 -16.84
CA GLN A 169 -12.81 -8.16 -16.59
C GLN A 169 -13.01 -7.65 -15.15
N GLY A 170 -11.89 -7.45 -14.45
CA GLY A 170 -11.87 -6.83 -13.13
C GLY A 170 -11.89 -5.31 -13.16
N GLU A 171 -11.84 -4.71 -12.00
CA GLU A 171 -11.67 -3.27 -11.83
C GLU A 171 -10.32 -2.78 -12.37
N THR A 172 -10.26 -1.52 -12.78
CA THR A 172 -9.02 -0.91 -13.27
C THR A 172 -7.90 -0.96 -12.22
N PRO A 173 -6.68 -1.36 -12.60
CA PRO A 173 -5.52 -1.26 -11.71
C PRO A 173 -5.30 0.15 -11.18
N PHE A 174 -4.95 0.28 -9.90
CA PHE A 174 -4.79 1.61 -9.28
C PHE A 174 -3.70 2.46 -9.91
N ASN A 175 -2.64 1.86 -10.44
CA ASN A 175 -1.57 2.59 -11.12
C ASN A 175 -2.03 3.27 -12.42
N ILE A 176 -3.15 2.81 -13.02
CA ILE A 176 -3.76 3.42 -14.21
C ILE A 176 -4.83 4.43 -13.79
N LYS A 177 -5.61 4.10 -12.75
CA LYS A 177 -6.67 4.95 -12.22
C LYS A 177 -6.12 6.23 -11.57
N SER A 178 -5.02 6.09 -10.85
CA SER A 178 -4.37 7.14 -10.08
C SER A 178 -2.89 7.24 -10.43
N PRO A 179 -2.54 7.81 -11.61
CA PRO A 179 -1.15 8.09 -11.95
C PRO A 179 -0.52 9.05 -10.92
#